data_AF-X7E2U3-F1
#
_entry.id   AF-X7E2U3-F1
#
_cell.length_a   1.000
_cell.length_b   1.000
_cell.length_c   1.000
_cell.angle_alpha   90.00
_cell.angle_beta   90.00
_cell.angle_gamma   90.00
#
_symmetry.space_group_name_H-M   'P 1'
#
loop_
_entity.id
_entity.type
_entity.pdbx_description
1 polymer ?
#
loop_
_entity_poly.entity_id
_entity_poly.type
_entity_poly.pdbx_seq_one_letter_code
_entity_poly.pdbx_strand_id
1 'polypeptide(L)' 'FDIFFSDGATKGDVFLSFAFTQASILTSHHLCIKDHYNARFEFLSDNEFELSFNVMGPKKDYSIQTQFTRI' A
#
# COMPACT_ATOMS: atom_id res chain seq x y z
N PHE A 1 6.63 -6.67 -23.38
CA PHE A 1 7.34 -6.15 -22.20
C PHE A 1 6.88 -7.00 -21.04
N ASP A 2 7.76 -7.86 -20.53
CA ASP A 2 7.41 -8.77 -19.45
C ASP A 2 7.59 -8.02 -18.12
N ILE A 3 6.48 -7.83 -17.40
CA ILE A 3 6.48 -7.28 -16.05
C ILE A 3 6.77 -8.45 -15.12
N PHE A 4 8.00 -8.50 -14.61
CA PHE A 4 8.38 -9.43 -13.56
C PHE A 4 8.04 -8.78 -12.22
N PHE A 5 7.06 -9.34 -11.50
CA PHE A 5 6.85 -9.02 -10.10
C PHE A 5 7.72 -9.97 -9.26
N SER A 6 8.41 -9.46 -8.23
CA SER A 6 9.12 -10.25 -7.23
C SER A 6 8.33 -10.22 -5.95
N ASP A 7 7.48 -11.21 -5.82
CA ASP A 7 6.31 -11.13 -4.96
C ASP A 7 6.54 -11.63 -3.53
N GLY A 8 7.80 -11.75 -3.11
CA GLY A 8 8.14 -12.38 -1.84
C GLY A 8 7.46 -13.75 -1.70
N ALA A 9 7.03 -14.09 -0.48
CA ALA A 9 6.49 -15.41 -0.14
C ALA A 9 5.18 -15.79 -0.88
N THR A 10 4.51 -14.86 -1.56
CA THR A 10 3.14 -15.06 -2.07
C THR A 10 3.01 -15.08 -3.60
N LYS A 11 4.11 -15.07 -4.38
CA LYS A 11 4.06 -15.20 -5.88
C LYS A 11 3.08 -14.26 -6.62
N GLY A 12 2.72 -13.13 -6.03
CA GLY A 12 2.01 -12.02 -6.66
C GLY A 12 0.64 -11.83 -6.07
N ASP A 13 0.25 -12.71 -5.15
CA ASP A 13 -1.11 -12.78 -4.64
C ASP A 13 -1.42 -11.65 -3.65
N VAL A 14 -0.41 -10.96 -3.10
CA VAL A 14 -0.60 -9.94 -2.06
C VAL A 14 0.21 -8.69 -2.36
N PHE A 15 -0.51 -7.59 -2.60
CA PHE A 15 0.06 -6.27 -2.83
C PHE A 15 0.38 -5.52 -1.52
N LEU A 16 -0.56 -5.50 -0.58
CA LEU A 16 -0.44 -4.84 0.72
C LEU A 16 -1.12 -5.68 1.81
N SER A 17 -0.57 -5.65 3.03
CA SER A 17 -1.15 -6.33 4.20
C SER A 17 -1.03 -5.42 5.41
N PHE A 18 -2.16 -5.08 6.03
CA PHE A 18 -2.22 -4.24 7.21
C PHE A 18 -2.57 -5.07 8.44
N ALA A 19 -1.80 -4.92 9.51
CA ALA A 19 -2.14 -5.49 10.80
C ALA A 19 -3.07 -4.53 11.55
N PHE A 20 -4.36 -4.83 11.58
CA PHE A 20 -5.34 -4.05 12.34
C PHE A 20 -5.12 -4.24 13.85
N THR A 21 -4.26 -3.38 14.40
CA THR A 21 -4.11 -3.16 15.85
C THR A 21 -5.07 -2.05 16.30
N GLN A 22 -5.11 -1.71 17.60
CA GLN A 22 -5.91 -0.58 18.12
C GLN A 22 -5.38 0.81 17.67
N ALA A 23 -4.60 0.90 16.59
CA ALA A 23 -4.03 2.15 16.09
C ALA A 23 -4.94 2.77 15.02
N SER A 24 -5.08 4.09 15.05
CA SER A 24 -5.83 4.87 14.03
C SER A 24 -5.10 4.96 12.69
N ILE A 25 -3.80 4.66 12.68
CA ILE A 25 -2.94 4.67 11.49
C ILE A 25 -2.24 3.32 11.41
N LEU A 26 -2.34 2.68 10.25
CA LEU A 26 -1.65 1.43 9.94
C LEU A 26 -0.68 1.68 8.78
N THR A 27 0.49 1.06 8.83
CA THR A 27 1.43 1.11 7.72
C THR A 27 1.75 -0.28 7.21
N SER A 28 2.07 -0.37 5.92
CA SER A 28 2.53 -1.60 5.27
C SER A 28 3.71 -1.26 4.39
N HIS A 29 4.70 -2.14 4.37
CA HIS A 29 5.89 -2.00 3.54
C HIS A 29 6.08 -3.26 2.73
N HIS A 30 6.27 -3.11 1.42
CA HIS A 30 6.53 -4.20 0.51
C HIS A 30 7.67 -3.82 -0.43
N LEU A 31 8.65 -4.71 -0.58
CA LEU A 31 9.73 -4.57 -1.55
C LEU A 31 9.49 -5.56 -2.69
N CYS A 32 9.30 -5.05 -3.90
CA CYS A 32 9.18 -5.86 -5.10
C CYS A 32 10.36 -5.55 -6.03
N ILE A 33 11.32 -6.47 -6.11
CA ILE A 33 12.60 -6.32 -6.80
C ILE A 33 13.38 -5.08 -6.30
N LYS A 34 13.20 -3.94 -6.98
CA LYS A 34 13.86 -2.65 -6.69
C LYS A 34 12.86 -1.54 -6.36
N ASP A 35 11.58 -1.87 -6.37
CA ASP A 35 10.50 -0.93 -6.12
C ASP A 35 10.04 -1.09 -4.66
N HIS A 36 10.12 0.00 -3.90
CA HIS A 36 9.60 0.11 -2.55
C HIS A 36 8.15 0.60 -2.59
N TYR A 37 7.26 -0.15 -1.98
CA TYR A 37 5.86 0.19 -1.79
C TYR A 37 5.66 0.50 -0.31
N ASN A 38 5.39 1.76 0.00
CA ASN A 38 5.11 2.20 1.36
C ASN A 38 3.67 2.65 1.42
N ALA A 39 2.84 1.96 2.19
CA ALA A 39 1.43 2.24 2.30
C ALA A 39 1.05 2.70 3.70
N ARG A 40 0.03 3.55 3.75
CA ARG A 40 -0.58 4.11 4.94
C ARG A 40 -2.09 3.98 4.82
N PHE A 41 -2.70 3.46 5.87
CA PHE A 41 -4.14 3.44 6.05
C PHE A 41 -4.46 4.29 7.27
N GLU A 42 -5.42 5.19 7.17
CA GLU A 42 -5.82 6.08 8.26
C GLU A 42 -7.35 6.16 8.37
N PHE A 43 -7.88 5.96 9.57
CA PHE A 43 -9.26 6.33 9.88
C PHE A 43 -9.33 7.85 10.14
N LEU A 44 -10.06 8.57 9.28
CA LEU A 44 -10.24 10.03 9.40
C LEU A 44 -11.46 10.37 10.26
N SER A 45 -12.49 9.53 10.23
CA SER A 45 -13.68 9.60 11.07
C SER A 45 -14.41 8.24 11.09
N ASP A 46 -15.54 8.14 11.79
CA ASP A 46 -16.39 6.94 11.80
C ASP A 46 -16.93 6.55 10.40
N ASN A 47 -16.91 7.46 9.43
CA ASN A 47 -17.46 7.25 8.09
C ASN A 47 -16.42 7.44 6.98
N GLU A 48 -15.16 7.73 7.32
CA GLU A 48 -14.12 8.05 6.35
C GLU A 48 -12.80 7.40 6.69
N PHE A 49 -12.15 6.86 5.67
CA PHE A 49 -10.76 6.43 5.77
C PHE A 49 -9.99 6.76 4.49
N GLU A 50 -8.69 6.86 4.63
CA GLU A 50 -7.76 7.04 3.52
C GLU A 50 -6.85 5.83 3.39
N LEU A 51 -6.62 5.41 2.15
CA LEU A 51 -5.52 4.54 1.78
C LEU A 51 -4.57 5.31 0.85
N SER A 52 -3.32 5.43 1.23
CA SER A 52 -2.26 6.00 0.40
C SER A 52 -1.08 5.05 0.27
N PHE A 53 -0.40 5.10 -0.88
CA PHE A 53 0.87 4.41 -1.05
C PHE A 53 1.80 5.10 -2.03
N ASN A 54 3.08 5.08 -1.69
CA ASN A 54 4.18 5.58 -2.52
C ASN A 54 4.92 4.40 -3.13
N VAL A 55 5.13 4.45 -4.44
CA VAL A 55 5.92 3.46 -5.18
C VAL A 55 7.17 4.15 -5.69
N MET A 56 8.30 3.79 -5.09
CA MET A 56 9.61 4.37 -5.40
C MET A 56 10.56 3.28 -5.89
N GLY A 57 11.08 3.44 -7.09
CA GLY A 57 12.07 2.56 -7.68
C GLY A 57 12.75 3.19 -8.89
N PRO A 58 13.66 2.49 -9.57
CA PRO A 58 14.49 3.08 -10.62
C PRO A 58 13.73 3.69 -11.80
N LYS A 59 12.46 3.30 -12.00
CA LYS A 59 11.58 3.76 -13.09
C LYS A 59 10.19 4.17 -12.61
N LYS A 60 9.95 4.18 -11.30
CA LYS A 60 8.65 4.47 -10.69
C LYS A 60 8.88 5.48 -9.58
N ASP A 61 8.16 6.58 -9.65
CA ASP A 61 8.11 7.57 -8.58
C ASP A 61 6.73 8.20 -8.62
N TYR A 62 5.79 7.56 -7.94
CA TYR A 62 4.42 8.02 -7.90
C TYR A 62 3.75 7.68 -6.57
N SER A 63 2.74 8.47 -6.25
CA SER A 63 1.84 8.25 -5.13
C SER A 63 0.43 7.97 -5.65
N ILE A 64 -0.27 7.09 -4.95
CA ILE A 64 -1.70 6.90 -5.11
C ILE A 64 -2.33 7.20 -3.75
N GLN A 65 -3.38 8.01 -3.76
CA GLN A 65 -4.15 8.36 -2.58
C GLN A 65 -5.62 8.18 -2.92
N THR A 66 -6.34 7.49 -2.05
CA THR A 66 -7.76 7.22 -2.23
C THR A 66 -8.46 7.41 -0.90
N GLN A 67 -9.45 8.30 -0.89
CA GLN A 67 -10.34 8.51 0.23
C GLN A 67 -11.64 7.73 -0.01
N PHE A 68 -12.09 7.01 1.01
CA PHE A 68 -13.33 6.27 1.00
C PHE A 68 -14.28 6.89 2.00
N THR A 69 -15.52 7.12 1.56
CA THR A 69 -16.59 7.69 2.37
C THR A 69 -17.79 6.76 2.36
N ARG A 70 -18.33 6.47 3.53
CA ARG A 70 -19.59 5.73 3.67
C ARG A 70 -20.77 6.64 3.31
N ILE A 71 -21.64 6.18 2.40
CA ILE A 71 -22.86 6.87 1.96
C ILE A 71 -24.08 6.19 2.58
#